data_AF-H6R7B9-F1
#
_entry.id   AF-H6R7B9-F1
#
_cell.length_a   1.000
_cell.length_b   1.000
_cell.length_c   1.000
_cell.angle_alpha   90.00
_cell.angle_beta   90.00
_cell.angle_gamma   90.00
#
_symmetry.space_group_name_H-M   'P 1'
#
loop_
_entity.id
_entity.type
_entity.pdbx_description
1 polymer ?
#
loop_
_entity_poly.entity_id
_entity_poly.type
_entity_poly.pdbx_seq_one_letter_code
_entity_poly.pdbx_strand_id
1 'polypeptide(L)'
;MYAIAATLLGLFLLACGLAHFLAPAYFANLVPPWMPRPKLLVAASGIAEIALGTMVILPVTRDIGGSLAAAMLAVYLLVWLDRLRTEPGRASAAGVAVNAAYLVWGGYVAVAGG
;
A
#
# COMPACT_ATOMS: atom_id res chain seq x y z
N MET A 1 -17.01 -3.76 14.23
CA MET A 1 -16.15 -4.44 13.23
C MET A 1 -15.31 -3.44 12.43
N TYR A 2 -15.92 -2.38 11.92
CA TYR A 2 -15.25 -1.28 11.22
C TYR A 2 -13.95 -0.76 11.89
N ALA A 3 -14.03 -0.34 13.15
CA ALA A 3 -12.87 0.21 13.87
C ALA A 3 -11.71 -0.79 14.02
N ILE A 4 -12.00 -2.08 14.19
CA ILE A 4 -10.97 -3.13 14.26
C ILE A 4 -10.30 -3.28 12.90
N ALA A 5 -11.09 -3.35 11.82
CA ALA A 5 -10.58 -3.45 10.46
C ALA A 5 -9.71 -2.25 10.09
N ALA A 6 -10.12 -1.03 10.46
CA ALA A 6 -9.34 0.18 10.24
C ALA A 6 -8.04 0.18 11.04
N THR A 7 -8.08 -0.12 12.34
CA THR A 7 -6.87 -0.18 13.17
C THR A 7 -5.87 -1.21 12.63
N LEU A 8 -6.36 -2.41 12.26
CA LEU A 8 -5.51 -3.44 11.67
C LEU A 8 -4.91 -2.99 10.33
N LEU A 9 -5.67 -2.29 9.48
CA LEU A 9 -5.16 -1.75 8.21
C LEU A 9 -4.07 -0.71 8.47
N GLY A 10 -4.31 0.19 9.43
CA GLY A 10 -3.34 1.22 9.77
C GLY A 10 -2.05 0.65 10.35
N LEU A 11 -2.14 -0.37 11.23
CA LEU A 11 -0.96 -1.08 11.74
C LEU A 11 -0.19 -1.80 10.63
N PHE A 12 -0.91 -2.41 9.68
CA PHE A 12 -0.30 -3.03 8.50
C PHE A 12 0.46 -1.99 7.65
N LEU A 13 -0.16 -0.85 7.34
CA LEU A 13 0.49 0.24 6.59
C LEU A 13 1.71 0.80 7.32
N LEU A 14 1.65 0.95 8.64
CA LEU A 14 2.81 1.35 9.44
C LEU A 14 3.97 0.34 9.31
N ALA A 15 3.67 -0.96 9.42
CA ALA A 15 4.67 -2.01 9.30
C ALA A 15 5.30 -2.05 7.89
N CYS A 16 4.49 -1.94 6.82
CA CYS A 16 4.96 -1.84 5.45
C CYS A 16 5.80 -0.58 5.21
N GLY A 17 5.35 0.56 5.71
CA GLY A 17 6.06 1.83 5.58
C GLY A 17 7.42 1.79 6.25
N LEU A 18 7.53 1.17 7.43
CA LEU A 18 8.83 0.92 8.07
C LEU A 18 9.70 -0.06 7.27
N ALA A 19 9.12 -1.10 6.66
CA ALA A 19 9.85 -2.07 5.86
C ALA A 19 10.54 -1.43 4.63
N HIS A 20 9.99 -0.37 4.06
CA HIS A 20 10.62 0.39 2.97
C HIS A 20 12.00 0.95 3.36
N PHE A 21 12.20 1.29 4.63
CA PHE A 21 13.48 1.78 5.16
C PHE A 21 14.41 0.67 5.63
N LEU A 22 13.85 -0.48 6.04
CA LEU A 22 14.63 -1.63 6.48
C LEU A 22 15.19 -2.44 5.31
N ALA A 23 14.45 -2.53 4.19
CA ALA A 23 14.84 -3.31 3.02
C ALA A 23 14.72 -2.52 1.71
N PRO A 24 15.31 -1.31 1.58
CA PRO A 24 15.07 -0.42 0.45
C PRO A 24 15.48 -1.01 -0.90
N ALA A 25 16.47 -1.90 -0.94
CA ALA A 25 16.89 -2.58 -2.17
C ALA A 25 15.83 -3.57 -2.69
N TYR A 26 15.14 -4.26 -1.79
CA TYR A 26 14.06 -5.17 -2.15
C TYR A 26 12.91 -4.40 -2.82
N PHE A 27 12.45 -3.32 -2.16
CA PHE A 27 11.36 -2.49 -2.70
C PHE A 27 11.77 -1.75 -3.97
N ALA A 28 13.03 -1.31 -4.10
CA ALA A 28 13.51 -0.63 -5.30
C ALA A 28 13.49 -1.56 -6.53
N ASN A 29 13.65 -2.87 -6.36
CA ASN A 29 13.54 -3.86 -7.44
C ASN A 29 12.08 -4.08 -7.89
N LEU A 30 11.10 -3.70 -7.08
CA LEU A 30 9.68 -3.75 -7.45
C LEU A 30 9.26 -2.51 -8.25
N VAL A 31 10.02 -1.42 -8.17
CA VAL A 31 9.73 -0.19 -8.92
C VAL A 31 9.93 -0.46 -10.41
N PRO A 32 8.96 -0.12 -11.27
CA PRO A 32 9.07 -0.34 -12.71
C PRO A 32 10.29 0.37 -13.34
N PRO A 33 10.97 -0.22 -14.34
CA PRO A 33 12.17 0.36 -14.94
C PRO A 33 11.97 1.73 -15.59
N TRP A 34 10.75 2.05 -16.01
CA TRP A 34 10.39 3.34 -16.61
C TRP A 34 10.25 4.47 -15.58
N MET A 35 10.24 4.17 -14.29
CA MET A 35 10.07 5.16 -13.23
C MET A 35 11.44 5.63 -12.70
N PRO A 36 11.73 6.94 -12.69
CA PRO A 36 13.05 7.44 -12.30
C PRO A 36 13.25 7.39 -10.77
N ARG A 37 14.49 7.21 -10.34
CA ARG A 37 14.91 7.30 -8.92
C ARG A 37 14.17 6.30 -8.00
N PRO A 38 14.27 4.98 -8.22
CA PRO A 38 13.52 3.97 -7.47
C PRO A 38 13.70 4.06 -5.96
N LYS A 39 14.92 4.32 -5.47
CA LYS A 39 15.18 4.49 -4.03
C LYS A 39 14.44 5.67 -3.40
N LEU A 40 14.31 6.79 -4.13
CA LEU A 40 13.58 7.95 -3.64
C LEU A 40 12.08 7.66 -3.58
N LEU A 41 11.56 6.97 -4.59
CA LEU A 41 10.16 6.57 -4.65
C LEU A 41 9.79 5.63 -3.52
N VAL A 42 10.65 4.65 -3.23
CA VAL A 42 10.52 3.73 -2.09
C VAL A 42 10.51 4.50 -0.76
N ALA A 43 11.41 5.47 -0.58
CA ALA A 43 11.41 6.29 0.62
C ALA A 43 10.14 7.14 0.74
N ALA A 44 9.71 7.79 -0.35
CA ALA A 44 8.51 8.61 -0.38
C ALA A 44 7.24 7.79 -0.14
N SER A 45 7.14 6.60 -0.74
CA SER A 45 6.03 5.68 -0.54
C SER A 45 5.99 5.16 0.88
N GLY A 46 7.14 4.84 1.48
CA GLY A 46 7.22 4.46 2.90
C GLY A 46 6.76 5.57 3.85
N ILE A 47 7.12 6.84 3.60
CA ILE A 47 6.59 7.99 4.37
C ILE A 47 5.07 8.08 4.22
N ALA A 48 4.56 7.93 2.99
CA ALA A 48 3.13 8.00 2.72
C ALA A 48 2.36 6.87 3.43
N GLU A 49 2.86 5.63 3.41
CA GLU A 49 2.29 4.51 4.15
C GLU A 49 2.23 4.76 5.66
N ILE A 50 3.30 5.31 6.25
CA ILE A 50 3.32 5.64 7.68
C ILE A 50 2.28 6.72 8.02
N ALA A 51 2.21 7.77 7.21
CA ALA A 51 1.25 8.86 7.40
C ALA A 51 -0.19 8.35 7.27
N LEU A 52 -0.48 7.58 6.22
CA LEU A 52 -1.82 7.01 5.98
C LEU A 52 -2.20 5.98 7.06
N GLY A 53 -1.25 5.14 7.48
CA GLY A 53 -1.47 4.19 8.57
C GLY A 53 -1.86 4.90 9.87
N THR A 54 -1.19 6.01 10.19
CA THR A 54 -1.53 6.87 11.34
C THR A 54 -2.90 7.51 11.18
N MET A 55 -3.21 8.05 9.99
CA MET A 55 -4.51 8.67 9.72
C MET A 55 -5.68 7.68 9.87
N VAL A 56 -5.51 6.44 9.42
CA VAL A 56 -6.53 5.38 9.52
C VAL A 56 -6.75 4.95 10.98
N ILE A 57 -5.69 4.93 11.81
CA ILE A 57 -5.81 4.59 13.23
C ILE A 57 -6.59 5.68 13.98
N LEU A 58 -6.28 6.95 13.72
CA LEU A 58 -6.92 8.08 14.39
C LEU A 58 -8.39 8.25 13.93
N PRO A 59 -9.38 8.14 14.84
CA PRO A 59 -10.80 8.18 14.45
C PRO A 59 -11.19 9.45 13.68
N VAL A 60 -10.57 10.59 14.01
CA VAL A 60 -10.85 11.90 13.39
C VAL A 60 -10.43 12.00 11.92
N THR A 61 -9.43 11.22 11.50
CA THR A 61 -8.90 11.24 10.12
C THR A 61 -9.18 9.95 9.36
N ARG A 62 -9.91 9.01 9.97
CA ARG A 62 -9.99 7.63 9.47
C ARG A 62 -10.62 7.52 8.09
N ASP A 63 -11.69 8.24 7.82
CA ASP A 63 -12.42 8.11 6.54
C ASP A 63 -11.58 8.64 5.37
N ILE A 64 -10.95 9.81 5.58
CA ILE A 64 -10.01 10.39 4.63
C ILE A 64 -8.78 9.50 4.48
N GLY A 65 -8.22 9.02 5.59
CA GLY A 65 -7.07 8.12 5.60
C GLY A 65 -7.36 6.81 4.86
N GLY A 66 -8.53 6.23 5.04
CA GLY A 66 -8.98 5.02 4.35
C GLY A 66 -9.11 5.24 2.84
N SER A 67 -9.72 6.37 2.44
CA SER A 67 -9.87 6.75 1.03
C SER A 67 -8.51 6.94 0.34
N LEU A 68 -7.59 7.65 1.00
CA LEU A 68 -6.24 7.87 0.48
C LEU A 68 -5.40 6.57 0.46
N ALA A 69 -5.55 5.71 1.48
CA ALA A 69 -4.92 4.40 1.50
C ALA A 69 -5.41 3.51 0.35
N ALA A 70 -6.73 3.46 0.11
CA ALA A 70 -7.30 2.75 -1.02
C ALA A 70 -6.77 3.28 -2.36
N ALA A 71 -6.70 4.61 -2.53
CA ALA A 71 -6.14 5.21 -3.74
C ALA A 71 -4.66 4.83 -3.96
N MET A 72 -3.84 4.84 -2.90
CA MET A 72 -2.44 4.43 -3.00
C MET A 72 -2.28 2.94 -3.31
N LEU A 73 -3.09 2.09 -2.68
CA LEU A 73 -3.10 0.65 -2.97
C LEU A 73 -3.52 0.38 -4.42
N ALA A 74 -4.44 1.15 -4.98
CA ALA A 74 -4.78 1.06 -6.40
C ALA A 74 -3.61 1.41 -7.32
N VAL A 75 -2.78 2.41 -6.96
CA VAL A 75 -1.53 2.71 -7.68
C VAL A 75 -0.54 1.55 -7.58
N TYR A 76 -0.40 0.93 -6.40
CA TYR A 76 0.47 -0.24 -6.25
C TYR A 76 -0.03 -1.46 -7.05
N LEU A 77 -1.35 -1.61 -7.22
CA LEU A 77 -1.91 -2.64 -8.08
C LEU A 77 -1.41 -2.47 -9.53
N LEU A 78 -1.33 -1.23 -10.03
CA LEU A 78 -0.78 -0.95 -11.36
C LEU A 78 0.69 -1.36 -11.47
N VAL A 79 1.49 -1.12 -10.43
CA VAL A 79 2.90 -1.56 -10.37
C VAL A 79 3.01 -3.08 -10.42
N TRP A 80 2.16 -3.80 -9.68
CA TRP A 80 2.13 -5.26 -9.71
C TRP A 80 1.63 -5.83 -11.03
N LEU A 81 0.66 -5.17 -11.68
CA LEU A 81 0.18 -5.55 -13.00
C LEU A 81 1.26 -5.34 -14.08
N ASP A 82 2.03 -4.25 -14.00
CA ASP A 82 3.20 -4.03 -14.86
C ASP A 82 4.24 -5.14 -14.65
N ARG A 83 4.57 -5.46 -13.39
CA ARG A 83 5.47 -6.56 -13.05
C ARG A 83 4.99 -7.91 -13.57
N LEU A 84 3.69 -8.21 -13.47
CA LEU A 84 3.10 -9.44 -14.01
C LEU A 84 3.19 -9.48 -15.54
N ARG A 85 3.03 -8.33 -16.20
CA ARG A 85 3.17 -8.21 -17.65
C ARG A 85 4.61 -8.41 -18.12
N THR A 86 5.58 -7.80 -17.45
CA THR A 86 6.99 -7.84 -17.87
C THR A 86 7.72 -9.10 -17.41
N GLU A 87 7.37 -9.63 -16.24
CA GLU A 87 7.98 -10.80 -15.62
C GLU A 87 6.89 -11.75 -15.07
N PRO A 88 6.15 -12.43 -15.96
CA PRO A 88 5.05 -13.31 -15.56
C PRO A 88 5.55 -14.50 -14.76
N GLY A 89 4.91 -14.77 -13.63
CA GLY A 89 5.24 -15.90 -12.78
C GLY A 89 4.42 -15.94 -11.50
N ARG A 90 4.62 -16.99 -10.69
CA ARG A 90 3.88 -17.17 -9.43
C ARG A 90 4.06 -15.98 -8.48
N ALA A 91 5.26 -15.40 -8.41
CA ALA A 91 5.56 -14.28 -7.53
C ALA A 91 4.82 -13.00 -7.95
N SER A 92 4.82 -12.64 -9.24
CA SER A 92 4.12 -11.46 -9.74
C SER A 92 2.60 -11.63 -9.67
N ALA A 93 2.08 -12.84 -9.96
CA ALA A 93 0.65 -13.14 -9.78
C ALA A 93 0.23 -13.08 -8.31
N ALA A 94 1.05 -13.59 -7.39
CA ALA A 94 0.81 -13.47 -5.95
C ALA A 94 0.81 -12.02 -5.49
N GLY A 95 1.74 -11.19 -6.00
CA GLY A 95 1.77 -9.76 -5.70
C GLY A 95 0.50 -9.02 -6.12
N VAL A 96 -0.03 -9.32 -7.32
CA VAL A 96 -1.34 -8.79 -7.77
C VAL A 96 -2.46 -9.22 -6.83
N ALA A 97 -2.54 -10.53 -6.51
CA ALA A 97 -3.61 -11.06 -5.67
C ALA A 97 -3.57 -10.46 -4.25
N VAL A 98 -2.38 -10.38 -3.66
CA VAL A 98 -2.15 -9.81 -2.32
C VAL A 98 -2.49 -8.32 -2.32
N ASN A 99 -2.04 -7.56 -3.32
CA ASN A 99 -2.34 -6.14 -3.40
C ASN A 99 -3.85 -5.87 -3.62
N ALA A 100 -4.51 -6.67 -4.46
CA ALA A 100 -5.96 -6.59 -4.64
C ALA A 100 -6.74 -6.86 -3.33
N ALA A 101 -6.29 -7.83 -2.52
CA ALA A 101 -6.88 -8.08 -1.21
C ALA A 101 -6.75 -6.86 -0.28
N TYR A 102 -5.57 -6.21 -0.26
CA TYR A 102 -5.37 -4.98 0.51
C TYR A 102 -6.22 -3.83 -0.02
N LEU A 103 -6.37 -3.70 -1.34
CA LEU A 103 -7.21 -2.68 -1.95
C LEU A 103 -8.68 -2.85 -1.55
N VAL A 104 -9.20 -4.09 -1.55
CA VAL A 104 -10.55 -4.39 -1.08
C VAL A 104 -10.70 -4.02 0.40
N TRP A 105 -9.70 -4.34 1.22
CA TRP A 105 -9.71 -3.98 2.64
C TRP A 105 -9.68 -2.45 2.86
N GLY A 106 -8.82 -1.73 2.14
CA GLY A 106 -8.77 -0.28 2.15
C GLY A 106 -10.07 0.36 1.69
N GLY A 107 -10.67 -0.15 0.61
CA GLY A 107 -11.97 0.28 0.10
C GLY A 107 -13.09 0.06 1.11
N TYR A 108 -13.10 -1.09 1.80
CA TYR A 108 -14.03 -1.33 2.90
C TYR A 108 -13.88 -0.28 4.01
N VAL A 109 -12.64 0.01 4.43
CA VAL A 109 -12.38 1.04 5.46
C VAL A 109 -12.75 2.45 4.99
N ALA A 110 -12.61 2.74 3.69
CA ALA A 110 -13.00 4.03 3.11
C ALA A 110 -14.53 4.24 3.09
N VAL A 111 -15.30 3.18 2.81
CA VAL A 111 -16.76 3.27 2.60
C VAL A 111 -17.57 2.99 3.86
N ALA A 112 -17.09 2.10 4.74
CA ALA A 112 -17.83 1.68 5.94
C ALA A 112 -17.69 2.64 7.13
N GLY A 113 -16.95 3.74 6.97
CA GLY A 113 -16.79 4.79 8.00
C GLY A 113 -17.80 5.93 7.92
N GLY A 114 -18.52 6.04 6.79
CA GLY A 114 -19.60 7.00 6.58
C GLY A 114 -20.92 6.60 7.24
#